data_AF-A0AA87DVI0-F1
#
_entry.id   AF-A0AA87DVI0-F1
#
_cell.length_a   1.000
_cell.length_b   1.000
_cell.length_c   1.000
_cell.angle_alpha   90.00
_cell.angle_beta   90.00
_cell.angle_gamma   90.00
#
_symmetry.space_group_name_H-M   'P 1'
#
loop_
_entity.id
_entity.type
_entity.pdbx_description
1 polymer ?
#
loop_
_entity_poly.entity_id
_entity_poly.type
_entity_poly.pdbx_seq_one_letter_code
_entity_poly.pdbx_strand_id
1 'polypeptide(L)' 'MSLGGQTVAVHIAMWTNEHGYIPGKKELDHKCRNRLCVNPNSDHLEMVTRKRNALRREEARRLRCEEVRT' A
#
# COMPACT_ATOMS: atom_id res chain seq x y z
N MET A 1 4.91 13.07 -5.61
CA MET A 1 4.10 14.29 -5.83
C MET A 1 4.41 15.26 -4.70
N SER A 2 4.38 16.58 -4.96
CA SER A 2 4.49 17.62 -3.94
C SER A 2 3.15 18.33 -3.80
N LEU A 3 2.65 18.48 -2.57
CA LEU A 3 1.47 19.28 -2.24
C LEU A 3 1.89 20.31 -1.17
N GLY A 4 1.72 21.60 -1.45
CA GLY A 4 2.09 22.66 -0.49
C GLY A 4 3.56 22.65 -0.07
N GLY A 5 4.46 22.20 -0.97
CA GLY A 5 5.90 22.08 -0.68
C GLY A 5 6.32 20.79 0.06
N GLN A 6 5.38 19.91 0.39
CA GLN A 6 5.67 18.63 1.05
C GLN A 6 5.50 17.45 0.09
N THR A 7 6.44 16.51 0.16
CA THR A 7 6.36 15.26 -0.61
C THR A 7 5.29 14.35 0.00
N VAL A 8 4.34 13.95 -0.83
CA VAL A 8 3.23 13.06 -0.42
C VAL A 8 3.24 11.77 -1.24
N ALA A 9 2.81 10.69 -0.59
CA ALA A 9 2.52 9.43 -1.25
C ALA A 9 1.20 9.56 -2.03
N VAL A 10 1.27 9.40 -3.36
CA VAL A 10 0.14 9.71 -4.26
C VAL A 10 -1.07 8.82 -3.98
N HIS A 11 -0.85 7.52 -3.77
CA HIS A 11 -1.95 6.59 -3.47
C HIS A 11 -2.64 6.89 -2.13
N ILE A 12 -1.93 7.46 -1.14
CA ILE A 12 -2.51 7.89 0.14
C ILE A 12 -3.37 9.12 -0.09
N ALA A 13 -2.84 10.12 -0.80
CA ALA A 13 -3.57 11.35 -1.12
C ALA A 13 -4.85 11.04 -1.91
N MET A 14 -4.78 10.19 -2.93
CA MET A 14 -5.94 9.75 -3.73
C MET A 14 -6.96 8.99 -2.89
N TRP A 15 -6.54 8.03 -2.06
CA TRP A 15 -7.45 7.32 -1.17
C TRP A 15 -8.16 8.28 -0.21
N THR A 16 -7.41 9.21 0.38
CA THR A 16 -7.98 10.20 1.31
C THR A 16 -8.96 11.14 0.63
N ASN A 17 -8.73 11.49 -0.64
CA ASN A 17 -9.67 12.30 -1.41
C ASN A 17 -11.02 11.59 -1.62
N GLU A 18 -11.00 10.30 -1.97
CA GLU A 18 -12.23 9.54 -2.29
C GLU A 18 -12.95 8.99 -1.05
N HIS A 19 -12.21 8.53 -0.04
CA HIS A 19 -12.76 7.78 1.10
C HIS A 19 -12.65 8.54 2.44
N GLY A 20 -11.96 9.67 2.44
CA GLY A 20 -11.67 10.42 3.67
C GLY A 20 -10.46 9.88 4.45
N TYR A 21 -10.37 10.30 5.70
CA TYR A 21 -9.17 10.11 6.51
C TYR A 21 -8.88 8.63 6.81
N ILE A 22 -7.59 8.26 6.76
CA ILE A 22 -7.12 6.93 7.14
C ILE A 22 -6.92 6.92 8.66
N PRO A 23 -7.69 6.11 9.42
CA PRO A 23 -7.60 6.08 10.88
C PRO A 23 -6.18 5.77 11.38
N GLY A 24 -5.86 6.26 12.57
CA GLY A 24 -4.59 5.95 13.22
C GLY A 24 -4.36 4.44 13.35
N LYS A 25 -3.11 4.01 13.18
CA LYS A 25 -2.67 2.59 13.22
C LYS A 25 -3.15 1.73 12.05
N LYS A 26 -3.78 2.31 11.04
CA LYS A 26 -4.04 1.67 9.75
C LYS A 26 -3.03 2.12 8.70
N GLU A 27 -2.80 1.26 7.72
CA GLU A 27 -1.94 1.51 6.55
C GLU A 27 -2.67 1.06 5.30
N LEU A 28 -2.36 1.65 4.15
CA LEU A 28 -2.84 1.15 2.85
C LEU A 28 -1.85 0.13 2.30
N ASP A 29 -2.36 -1.03 1.92
CA ASP A 29 -1.63 -2.09 1.23
C ASP A 29 -2.11 -2.22 -0.21
N HIS A 30 -1.15 -2.43 -1.12
CA HIS A 30 -1.46 -2.66 -2.52
C HIS A 30 -1.82 -4.13 -2.73
N LYS A 31 -3.12 -4.45 -2.79
CA LYS A 31 -3.61 -5.76 -3.21
C LYS A 31 -3.12 -6.14 -4.60
N CYS A 32 -3.08 -5.16 -5.49
CA CYS A 32 -2.58 -5.31 -6.86
C CYS A 32 -1.05 -5.53 -6.96
N ARG A 33 -0.31 -5.48 -5.84
CA ARG A 33 1.17 -5.58 -5.76
C ARG A 33 1.96 -4.59 -6.65
N ASN A 34 1.29 -3.67 -7.33
CA ASN A 34 1.89 -2.58 -8.08
C ASN A 34 1.99 -1.32 -7.19
N ARG A 35 3.22 -0.99 -6.74
CA ARG A 35 3.49 0.17 -5.88
C ARG A 35 3.23 1.52 -6.53
N LEU A 36 3.18 1.58 -7.86
CA LEU A 36 2.89 2.80 -8.62
C LEU A 36 1.39 2.98 -8.86
N CYS A 37 0.55 2.01 -8.48
CA CYS A 37 -0.90 2.11 -8.64
C CYS A 37 -1.46 3.22 -7.75
N VAL A 38 -2.30 4.09 -8.33
CA VAL A 38 -2.96 5.20 -7.61
C VAL A 38 -4.47 5.03 -7.53
N ASN A 39 -5.01 3.92 -8.06
CA ASN A 39 -6.45 3.67 -8.06
C ASN A 39 -6.95 3.50 -6.63
N PRO A 40 -7.87 4.35 -6.15
CA PRO A 40 -8.38 4.29 -4.78
C PRO A 40 -9.37 3.15 -4.55
N ASN A 41 -9.79 2.41 -5.58
CA ASN A 41 -10.74 1.30 -5.45
C ASN A 41 -10.19 0.17 -4.55
N SER A 42 -11.09 -0.49 -3.82
CA SER A 42 -10.86 -1.65 -2.95
C SER A 42 -10.28 -2.88 -3.66
N ASP A 43 -10.37 -2.93 -4.99
CA ASP A 43 -9.70 -3.96 -5.81
C ASP A 43 -8.18 -3.80 -5.80
N HIS A 44 -7.70 -2.55 -5.67
CA HIS A 44 -6.29 -2.19 -5.76
C HIS A 44 -5.65 -1.90 -4.40
N LEU A 45 -6.37 -1.20 -3.53
CA LEU A 45 -5.90 -0.76 -2.21
C LEU A 45 -6.77 -1.37 -1.11
N GLU A 46 -6.14 -1.74 -0.01
CA GLU A 46 -6.82 -2.27 1.17
C GLU A 46 -6.27 -1.63 2.43
N MET A 47 -7.16 -1.19 3.31
CA MET A 47 -6.77 -0.65 4.59
C MET A 47 -6.51 -1.78 5.59
N VAL A 48 -5.25 -1.95 5.95
CA VAL A 48 -4.77 -3.05 6.81
C VAL A 48 -4.13 -2.53 8.08
N THR A 49 -3.87 -3.44 9.02
CA THR A 49 -2.99 -3.13 10.16
C THR A 49 -1.54 -3.21 9.72
N ARG A 50 -0.65 -2.45 10.37
CA ARG A 50 0.80 -2.54 10.17
C ARG A 50 1.33 -3.97 10.29
N LYS A 51 0.83 -4.74 11.27
CA LYS A 51 1.19 -6.16 11.46
C LYS A 51 0.83 -7.00 10.23
N ARG A 52 -0.38 -6.85 9.69
CA ARG A 52 -0.82 -7.58 8.50
C ARG A 52 0.00 -7.19 7.26
N ASN A 53 0.28 -5.90 7.09
CA ASN A 53 1.12 -5.40 6.01
C ASN A 53 2.54 -6.00 6.06
N ALA A 54 3.16 -5.99 7.24
CA ALA A 54 4.49 -6.58 7.44
C ALA A 54 4.52 -8.09 7.10
N LEU A 55 3.54 -8.86 7.59
CA LEU A 55 3.42 -10.29 7.27
C LEU A 55 3.30 -10.53 5.75
N ARG A 56 2.46 -9.74 5.05
CA ARG A 56 2.30 -9.84 3.58
C ARG A 56 3.57 -9.48 2.82
N ARG A 57 4.43 -8.61 3.36
CA ARG A 57 5.72 -8.25 2.76
C ARG A 57 6.75 -9.37 2.94
N GLU A 58 6.82 -9.96 4.12
CA GLU A 58 7.71 -11.09 4.41
C GLU A 58 7.34 -12.32 3.57
N GLU A 59 6.05 -12.63 3.46
CA GLU A 59 5.55 -13.71 2.59
C GLU A 59 5.96 -13.49 1.13
N ALA A 60 5.76 -12.28 0.59
CA ALA A 60 6.19 -11.94 -0.76
C ALA A 60 7.71 -11.97 -0.95
N ARG A 61 8.49 -11.70 0.11
CA ARG A 61 9.96 -11.80 0.08
C ARG A 61 10.41 -13.27 0.07
N ARG A 62 9.75 -14.13 0.84
CA ARG A 62 10.05 -15.56 0.90
C ARG A 62 9.82 -16.24 -0.45
N LEU A 63 8.68 -15.98 -1.09
CA LEU A 63 8.36 -16.54 -2.42
C LEU A 63 9.44 -16.21 -3.46
N ARG A 64 9.90 -14.95 -3.51
CA ARG A 64 11.00 -14.55 -4.41
C ARG A 64 12.32 -15.26 -4.13
N CYS A 65 12.61 -15.58 -2.87
CA CYS A 65 13.83 -16.30 -2.51
C CYS A 65 13.78 -17.77 -2.91
N GLU A 66 12.59 -18.39 -2.85
CA GLU A 66 12.36 -19.76 -3.30
C GLU A 66 12.46 -19.88 -4.82
N GLU A 67 11.90 -18.94 -5.60
CA GLU A 67 12.05 -18.89 -7.07
C GLU A 67 13.51 -18.74 -7.53
N VAL A 68 14.33 -17.97 -6.80
CA VAL A 68 15.76 -17.78 -7.15
C VAL A 68 16.61 -19.02 -6.81
N ARG A 69 16.09 -19.93 -5.98
CA ARG A 69 16.80 -21.14 -5.52
C ARG A 69 16.51 -22.39 -6.35
N THR A 70 15.53 -22.33 -7.25
CA THR A 70 15.22 -23.37 -8.26
C THR A 70 15.88 -23.05 -9.59
#